data_AF-A0A5I1S1W9-F1
#
_entry.id   AF-A0A5I1S1W9-F1
#
_cell.length_a   1.000
_cell.length_b   1.000
_cell.length_c   1.000
_cell.angle_alpha   90.00
_cell.angle_beta   90.00
_cell.angle_gamma   90.00
#
_symmetry.space_group_name_H-M   'P 1'
#
loop_
_entity.id
_entity.type
_entity.pdbx_description
1 polymer ?
#
loop_
_entity_poly.entity_id
_entity_poly.type
_entity_poly.pdbx_seq_one_letter_code
_entity_poly.pdbx_strand_id
1 'polypeptide(L)'
;MNADDDKCEDHHTTLFAVVFCLIVKANMPLQAAIHTGQIRAELARKGTPVGPYDQMIAGHVRSRGLVVVTNNLREFERIPGIRIEDWC
;
A
#
# COMPACT_ATOMS: atom_id res chain seq x y z
N MET A 1 -8.37 -26.27 12.27
CA MET A 1 -7.47 -25.12 12.47
C MET A 1 -7.03 -24.74 11.08
N ASN A 2 -7.73 -23.80 10.45
CA ASN A 2 -7.44 -23.40 9.08
C ASN A 2 -6.31 -22.37 9.14
N ALA A 3 -5.29 -22.51 8.28
CA ALA A 3 -4.15 -21.58 8.23
C ALA A 3 -4.56 -20.13 7.91
N ASP A 4 -5.83 -19.92 7.49
CA ASP A 4 -6.44 -18.60 7.26
C ASP A 4 -6.84 -17.90 8.56
N ASP A 5 -7.20 -18.65 9.61
CA ASP A 5 -7.51 -18.09 10.94
C ASP A 5 -6.23 -17.58 11.65
N ASP A 6 -5.09 -18.24 11.42
CA ASP A 6 -3.78 -17.82 11.98
C ASP A 6 -3.30 -16.48 11.41
N LYS A 7 -3.59 -16.21 10.12
CA LYS A 7 -3.34 -14.86 9.57
C LYS A 7 -4.11 -13.84 10.39
N CYS A 8 -5.36 -14.14 10.75
CA CYS A 8 -6.27 -13.27 11.49
C CYS A 8 -5.75 -12.80 12.86
N GLU A 9 -4.94 -13.61 13.54
CA GLU A 9 -4.45 -13.36 14.90
C GLU A 9 -3.07 -12.69 14.96
N ASP A 10 -2.21 -12.87 13.95
CA ASP A 10 -0.96 -12.11 13.78
C ASP A 10 -1.22 -10.59 13.54
N HIS A 11 -2.49 -10.24 13.38
CA HIS A 11 -2.97 -8.92 12.99
C HIS A 11 -2.86 -7.82 14.05
N HIS A 12 -2.63 -8.08 15.34
CA HIS A 12 -2.50 -6.98 16.31
C HIS A 12 -1.31 -6.04 16.02
N THR A 13 -0.27 -6.53 15.35
CA THR A 13 0.91 -5.72 14.97
C THR A 13 0.74 -5.08 13.59
N THR A 14 -0.06 -5.68 12.70
CA THR A 14 -0.20 -5.25 11.30
C THR A 14 -1.49 -4.44 11.05
N LEU A 15 -2.55 -4.63 11.87
CA LEU A 15 -3.73 -3.74 11.95
C LEU A 15 -3.35 -2.30 12.30
N PHE A 16 -2.26 -2.10 13.05
CA PHE A 16 -1.73 -0.78 13.38
C PHE A 16 -1.09 -0.07 12.17
N ALA A 17 -0.65 -0.81 11.14
CA ALA A 17 0.06 -0.23 10.00
C ALA A 17 -0.88 0.33 8.92
N VAL A 18 -2.05 -0.28 8.68
CA VAL A 18 -2.94 0.08 7.58
C VAL A 18 -4.13 0.93 8.03
N VAL A 19 -4.73 0.61 9.19
CA VAL A 19 -5.85 1.40 9.75
C VAL A 19 -5.38 2.81 10.19
N PHE A 20 -4.09 2.97 10.49
CA PHE A 20 -3.46 4.27 10.79
C PHE A 20 -2.70 4.89 9.60
N CYS A 21 -3.11 4.65 8.35
CA CYS A 21 -2.84 5.62 7.28
C CYS A 21 -3.52 7.00 7.57
N LEU A 22 -4.37 7.05 8.61
CA LEU A 22 -5.14 8.22 9.06
C LEU A 22 -4.38 9.49 9.46
N ILE A 23 -3.05 9.60 9.32
CA ILE A 23 -2.38 10.93 9.34
C ILE A 23 -1.56 11.18 8.06
N VAL A 24 -2.19 11.01 6.89
CA VAL A 24 -1.84 11.79 5.69
C VAL A 24 -2.12 13.30 5.89
N LYS A 25 -2.70 13.72 7.03
CA LYS A 25 -3.15 15.10 7.27
C LYS A 25 -2.04 16.13 7.57
N ALA A 26 -0.76 15.76 7.79
CA ALA A 26 0.24 16.78 8.16
C ALA A 26 1.72 16.53 7.79
N ASN A 27 2.17 15.34 7.40
CA ASN A 27 3.59 15.17 7.05
C ASN A 27 3.81 13.98 6.10
N MET A 28 3.77 14.24 4.79
CA MET A 28 4.32 13.30 3.82
C MET A 28 5.83 13.51 3.79
N PRO A 29 6.64 12.56 4.30
CA PRO A 29 8.09 12.70 4.23
C PRO A 29 8.52 12.73 2.77
N LEU A 30 9.58 13.47 2.46
CA LEU A 30 10.10 13.67 1.10
C LEU A 30 10.27 12.33 0.34
N GLN A 31 10.71 11.28 1.05
CA GLN A 31 10.86 9.94 0.47
C GLN A 31 9.53 9.38 -0.07
N ALA A 32 8.44 9.48 0.69
CA ALA A 32 7.12 9.02 0.23
C ALA A 32 6.64 9.80 -1.00
N ALA A 33 6.92 11.11 -1.08
CA ALA A 33 6.60 11.92 -2.25
C ALA A 33 7.39 11.49 -3.50
N ILE A 34 8.70 11.22 -3.34
CA ILE A 34 9.56 10.71 -4.42
C ILE A 34 9.03 9.37 -4.93
N HIS A 35 8.75 8.42 -4.03
CA HIS A 35 8.20 7.12 -4.41
C HIS A 35 6.83 7.22 -5.09
N THR A 36 5.96 8.11 -4.63
CA THR A 36 4.67 8.39 -5.27
C THR A 36 4.85 8.91 -6.70
N GLY A 37 5.77 9.86 -6.89
CA GLY A 37 6.08 10.41 -8.22
C GLY A 37 6.65 9.35 -9.19
N GLN A 38 7.53 8.49 -8.70
CA GLN A 38 8.07 7.37 -9.46
C GLN A 38 6.97 6.39 -9.89
N ILE A 39 6.12 5.97 -8.95
CA ILE A 39 4.96 5.09 -9.22
C ILE A 39 4.05 5.73 -10.27
N ARG A 40 3.71 7.01 -10.11
CA ARG A 40 2.87 7.73 -11.06
C ARG A 40 3.46 7.76 -12.46
N ALA A 41 4.76 8.06 -12.58
CA ALA A 41 5.45 8.08 -13.86
C ALA A 41 5.48 6.69 -14.50
N GLU A 42 5.74 5.64 -13.72
CA GLU A 42 5.76 4.26 -14.21
C GLU A 42 4.39 3.78 -14.68
N LEU A 43 3.33 4.05 -13.92
CA LEU A 43 1.96 3.70 -14.29
C LEU A 43 1.48 4.47 -15.53
N ALA A 44 1.84 5.75 -15.63
CA ALA A 44 1.54 6.57 -16.81
C ALA A 44 2.23 6.00 -18.07
N ARG A 45 3.50 5.59 -17.97
CA ARG A 45 4.21 4.94 -19.09
C ARG A 45 3.58 3.60 -19.49
N LYS A 46 3.02 2.85 -18.54
CA LYS A 46 2.35 1.57 -18.79
C LYS A 46 0.91 1.72 -19.31
N GLY A 47 0.35 2.93 -19.29
CA GLY A 47 -1.05 3.16 -19.67
C GLY A 47 -2.06 2.59 -18.68
N THR A 48 -1.63 2.31 -17.44
CA THR A 48 -2.47 1.72 -16.39
C THR A 48 -2.59 2.67 -15.19
N PRO A 49 -3.29 3.81 -15.33
CA PRO A 49 -3.46 4.73 -14.22
C PRO A 49 -4.20 4.05 -13.08
N VAL A 50 -3.72 4.27 -11.87
CA VAL A 50 -4.35 3.87 -10.60
C VAL A 50 -4.88 5.13 -9.91
N GLY A 51 -5.85 5.03 -9.00
CA GLY A 51 -6.35 6.17 -8.25
C GLY A 51 -5.23 7.03 -7.63
N PRO A 52 -5.35 8.37 -7.60
CA PRO A 52 -4.31 9.24 -7.06
C PRO A 52 -4.02 8.97 -5.57
N TYR A 53 -5.03 8.56 -4.80
CA TYR A 53 -4.86 8.19 -3.39
C TYR A 53 -4.11 6.86 -3.23
N ASP A 54 -4.42 5.87 -4.05
CA ASP A 54 -3.74 4.57 -4.02
C ASP A 54 -2.27 4.69 -4.42
N GLN A 55 -1.96 5.59 -5.37
CA GLN A 55 -0.56 5.96 -5.67
C GLN A 55 0.16 6.56 -4.47
N MET A 56 -0.50 7.43 -3.69
CA MET A 56 0.08 8.02 -2.47
C MET A 56 0.27 6.97 -1.36
N ILE A 57 -0.72 6.10 -1.15
CA ILE A 57 -0.64 4.99 -0.21
C ILE A 57 0.52 4.07 -0.59
N ALA A 58 0.61 3.66 -1.85
CA ALA A 58 1.67 2.81 -2.35
C ALA A 58 3.04 3.47 -2.28
N GLY A 59 3.15 4.76 -2.57
CA GLY A 59 4.39 5.52 -2.40
C GLY A 59 4.85 5.56 -0.95
N HIS A 60 3.92 5.74 -0.02
CA HIS A 60 4.21 5.71 1.41
C HIS A 60 4.68 4.33 1.86
N VAL A 61 3.96 3.29 1.48
CA VAL A 61 4.25 1.89 1.84
C VAL A 61 5.58 1.43 1.24
N ARG A 62 5.83 1.72 -0.04
CA ARG A 62 7.09 1.44 -0.73
C ARG A 62 8.27 2.14 -0.07
N SER A 63 8.10 3.40 0.36
CA SER A 63 9.17 4.16 1.02
C SER A 63 9.61 3.58 2.36
N ARG A 64 8.73 2.79 3.00
CA ARG A 64 8.96 2.18 4.31
C ARG A 64 9.10 0.65 4.27
N GLY A 65 8.99 0.05 3.09
CA GLY A 65 9.02 -1.41 2.93
C GLY A 65 7.86 -2.14 3.61
N LEU A 66 6.70 -1.48 3.77
CA LEU A 66 5.52 -2.05 4.43
C LEU A 66 4.71 -2.96 3.48
N VAL A 67 3.70 -3.62 4.03
CA VAL A 67 2.72 -4.42 3.28
C VAL A 67 1.38 -3.67 3.26
N VAL A 68 0.74 -3.60 2.08
CA VAL A 68 -0.63 -3.11 1.93
C VAL A 68 -1.59 -4.27 2.14
N VAL A 69 -2.48 -4.14 3.11
CA VAL A 69 -3.59 -5.07 3.28
C VAL A 69 -4.82 -4.45 2.65
N THR A 70 -5.40 -5.08 1.65
CA THR A 70 -6.55 -4.53 0.91
C THR A 70 -7.39 -5.61 0.27
N ASN A 71 -8.72 -5.40 0.26
CA ASN A 71 -9.66 -6.23 -0.50
C ASN A 71 -9.66 -5.86 -2.01
N ASN A 72 -9.05 -4.74 -2.39
CA ASN A 72 -8.93 -4.32 -3.80
C ASN A 72 -7.54 -4.64 -4.35
N LEU A 73 -7.15 -5.93 -4.32
CA LEU A 73 -5.84 -6.39 -4.77
C LEU A 73 -5.53 -5.95 -6.21
N ARG A 74 -6.51 -6.04 -7.11
CA ARG A 74 -6.34 -5.77 -8.56
C ARG A 74 -5.81 -4.37 -8.87
N GLU A 75 -6.10 -3.40 -8.01
CA GLU A 75 -5.64 -2.03 -8.18
C GLU A 75 -4.18 -1.87 -7.73
N PHE A 76 -3.82 -2.48 -6.61
CA PHE A 76 -2.47 -2.42 -6.04
C PHE A 76 -1.49 -3.38 -6.73
N GLU A 77 -1.93 -4.50 -7.31
CA GLU A 77 -1.11 -5.41 -8.13
C GLU A 77 -0.44 -4.72 -9.32
N ARG A 78 -1.04 -3.64 -9.83
CA ARG A 78 -0.50 -2.86 -10.95
C ARG A 78 0.73 -2.04 -10.54
N ILE A 79 0.89 -1.81 -9.23
CA ILE A 79 1.94 -0.97 -8.68
C ILE A 79 3.19 -1.84 -8.42
N PRO A 80 4.31 -1.58 -9.11
CA PRO A 80 5.51 -2.35 -8.92
C PRO A 80 6.20 -2.02 -7.58
N GLY A 81 6.76 -3.04 -6.95
CA GLY A 81 7.62 -2.87 -5.77
C GLY A 81 6.88 -2.60 -4.47
N ILE A 82 5.60 -2.98 -4.38
CA ILE A 82 4.86 -3.04 -3.11
C ILE A 82 4.48 -4.48 -2.79
N ARG A 83 4.38 -4.78 -1.50
CA ARG A 83 3.86 -6.06 -1.00
C ARG A 83 2.40 -5.87 -0.68
N ILE A 84 1.56 -6.80 -1.14
CA ILE A 84 0.12 -6.79 -0.89
C ILE A 84 -0.26 -8.10 -0.20
N GLU A 85 -1.22 -8.01 0.71
CA GLU A 85 -1.82 -9.17 1.35
C GLU A 85 -3.34 -9.05 1.32
N ASP A 86 -3.98 -10.18 1.08
CA ASP A 86 -5.41 -10.35 1.21
C ASP A 86 -5.72 -11.10 2.49
N TRP A 87 -6.61 -10.51 3.29
CA TRP A 87 -7.06 -11.06 4.55
C TRP A 87 -8.57 -11.39 4.53
N CYS A 88 -9.28 -11.23 3.40
CA CYS A 88 -10.70 -11.60 3.26
C CYS A 88 -11.08 -12.13 1.86
#